data_AF-J1IZ67-F1
#
_entry.id   AF-J1IZ67-F1
#
_cell.length_a   1.000
_cell.length_b   1.000
_cell.length_c   1.000
_cell.angle_alpha   90.00
_cell.angle_beta   90.00
_cell.angle_gamma   90.00
#
_symmetry.space_group_name_H-M   'P 1'
#
loop_
_entity.id
_entity.type
_entity.pdbx_description
1 polymer ?
#
loop_
_entity_poly.entity_id
_entity_poly.type
_entity_poly.pdbx_seq_one_letter_code
_entity_poly.pdbx_strand_id
1 'polypeptide(L)'
;MLFFETDSGGVKNHKCQFQDSVHPRYALKFAAAVAVWKVVSGAESGKIVKQTLAKWLQQNADQYNLRDKKNNKLKKGVIEQLANFAHWKSIGGAPKIFVN
;
A
#
# COMPACT_ATOMS: atom_id res chain seq x y z
N MET A 1 -20.30 -15.57 14.35
CA MET A 1 -18.82 -15.50 14.30
C MET A 1 -18.35 -16.71 13.51
N LEU A 2 -17.93 -16.53 12.25
CA LEU A 2 -17.46 -17.62 11.41
C LEU A 2 -15.93 -17.66 11.46
N PHE A 3 -15.41 -18.70 12.10
CA PHE A 3 -14.00 -19.05 12.02
C PHE A 3 -13.75 -19.70 10.65
N PHE A 4 -12.75 -19.22 9.91
CA PHE A 4 -12.27 -19.94 8.74
C PHE A 4 -11.48 -21.16 9.21
N GLU A 5 -11.95 -22.35 8.85
CA GLU A 5 -11.19 -23.59 8.94
C GLU A 5 -9.94 -23.45 8.06
N THR A 6 -8.77 -23.54 8.68
CA THR A 6 -7.49 -23.59 7.98
C THR A 6 -7.25 -25.04 7.57
N ASP A 7 -7.64 -25.39 6.35
CA ASP A 7 -7.25 -26.69 5.80
C ASP A 7 -5.74 -26.70 5.49
N SER A 8 -5.06 -27.64 6.13
CA SER A 8 -3.61 -27.82 6.10
C SER A 8 -3.26 -28.85 5.02
N GLY A 9 -3.06 -28.38 3.78
CA GLY A 9 -2.84 -29.28 2.64
C GLY A 9 -2.07 -28.63 1.49
N GLY A 10 -0.73 -28.66 1.56
CA GLY A 10 0.17 -28.33 0.46
C GLY A 10 0.55 -26.85 0.38
N VAL A 11 1.85 -26.56 0.50
CA VAL A 11 2.42 -25.20 0.33
C VAL A 11 2.37 -24.81 -1.15
N LYS A 12 1.16 -24.58 -1.66
CA LYS A 12 0.95 -23.78 -2.86
C LYS A 12 1.28 -22.36 -2.43
N ASN A 13 2.11 -21.65 -3.18
CA ASN A 13 2.29 -20.21 -3.00
C ASN A 13 0.90 -19.57 -2.99
N HIS A 14 0.32 -19.34 -1.81
CA HIS A 14 -0.98 -18.73 -1.65
C HIS A 14 -0.80 -17.26 -2.00
N LYS A 15 -0.74 -16.99 -3.31
CA LYS A 15 -0.87 -15.63 -3.83
C LYS A 15 -2.16 -15.13 -3.20
N CYS A 16 -2.02 -14.14 -2.32
CA CYS A 16 -3.17 -13.69 -1.56
C CYS A 16 -4.23 -13.26 -2.57
N GLN A 17 -5.47 -13.74 -2.42
CA GLN A 17 -6.54 -13.56 -3.41
C GLN A 17 -6.73 -12.09 -3.83
N PHE A 18 -6.39 -11.15 -2.94
CA PHE A 18 -6.43 -9.72 -3.20
C PHE A 18 -5.33 -9.17 -4.13
N GLN A 19 -4.30 -9.96 -4.46
CA GLN A 19 -3.27 -9.66 -5.45
C GLN A 19 -3.51 -10.36 -6.79
N ASP A 20 -4.60 -11.13 -6.90
CA ASP A 20 -5.02 -11.77 -8.14
C ASP A 20 -5.97 -10.87 -8.92
N SER A 21 -5.55 -10.42 -10.09
CA SER A 21 -6.34 -9.53 -10.95
C SER A 21 -7.61 -10.15 -11.50
N VAL A 22 -7.71 -11.49 -11.49
CA VAL A 22 -8.89 -12.23 -11.97
C VAL A 22 -9.92 -12.43 -10.85
N HIS A 23 -9.55 -12.21 -9.59
CA HIS A 23 -10.43 -12.42 -8.45
C HIS A 23 -11.63 -11.44 -8.49
N PRO A 24 -12.88 -11.89 -8.25
CA PRO A 24 -14.07 -11.04 -8.39
C PRO A 24 -14.10 -9.83 -7.45
N ARG A 25 -13.38 -9.90 -6.33
CA ARG A 25 -13.20 -8.77 -5.38
C ARG A 25 -11.86 -8.05 -5.54
N TYR A 26 -11.18 -8.22 -6.67
CA TYR A 26 -9.91 -7.54 -6.92
C TYR A 26 -10.11 -6.03 -7.03
N ALA A 27 -9.28 -5.28 -6.31
CA ALA A 27 -9.26 -3.83 -6.39
C ALA A 27 -7.81 -3.35 -6.56
N LEU A 28 -7.51 -2.70 -7.69
CA LEU A 28 -6.14 -2.21 -8.00
C LEU A 28 -5.56 -1.33 -6.90
N LYS A 29 -6.39 -0.48 -6.28
CA LYS A 29 -5.95 0.38 -5.16
C LYS A 29 -5.51 -0.42 -3.95
N PHE A 30 -6.24 -1.49 -3.63
CA PHE A 30 -5.88 -2.36 -2.51
C PHE A 30 -4.62 -3.17 -2.80
N ALA A 31 -4.51 -3.70 -4.03
CA ALA A 31 -3.29 -4.35 -4.50
C ALA A 31 -2.08 -3.42 -4.42
N ALA A 32 -2.23 -2.14 -4.81
CA ALA A 32 -1.18 -1.13 -4.72
C ALA A 32 -0.72 -0.88 -3.28
N ALA A 33 -1.66 -0.72 -2.35
CA ALA A 33 -1.37 -0.53 -0.93
C ALA A 33 -0.59 -1.70 -0.35
N VAL A 34 -1.01 -2.94 -0.63
CA VAL A 34 -0.31 -4.12 -0.13
C VAL A 34 1.06 -4.30 -0.81
N ALA A 35 1.17 -4.00 -2.11
CA ALA A 35 2.43 -4.10 -2.82
C ALA A 35 3.48 -3.15 -2.25
N VAL A 36 3.12 -1.87 -2.06
CA VAL A 36 4.06 -0.90 -1.49
C VAL A 36 4.41 -1.26 -0.04
N TRP A 37 3.44 -1.77 0.74
CA TRP A 37 3.65 -2.25 2.10
C TRP A 37 4.67 -3.41 2.19
N LYS A 38 4.64 -4.33 1.22
CA LYS A 38 5.57 -5.48 1.17
C LYS A 38 6.99 -5.08 0.75
N VAL A 39 7.13 -4.06 -0.10
CA VAL A 39 8.44 -3.71 -0.71
C VAL A 39 9.20 -2.67 0.10
N VAL A 40 8.50 -1.69 0.67
CA VAL A 40 9.14 -0.64 1.46
C VAL A 40 9.31 -1.15 2.89
N SER A 41 10.55 -1.34 3.35
CA SER A 41 10.85 -1.80 4.71
C SER A 41 11.26 -0.66 5.66
N GLY A 42 11.51 0.53 5.12
CA GLY A 42 11.99 1.69 5.87
C GLY A 42 11.90 2.98 5.07
N ALA A 43 12.29 4.09 5.68
CA ALA A 43 12.37 5.35 4.97
C ALA A 43 13.66 5.44 4.14
N GLU A 44 13.57 6.04 2.96
CA GLU A 44 14.75 6.53 2.24
C GLU A 44 15.49 7.60 3.06
N SER A 45 16.80 7.72 2.86
CA SER A 45 17.62 8.75 3.52
C SER A 45 17.04 10.16 3.30
N GLY A 46 16.94 10.94 4.38
CA GLY A 46 16.38 12.29 4.35
C GLY A 46 14.86 12.39 4.17
N LYS A 47 14.12 11.28 4.22
CA LYS A 47 12.65 11.25 4.06
C LYS A 47 11.96 10.58 5.23
N ILE A 48 10.67 10.85 5.38
CA ILE A 48 9.79 10.04 6.23
C ILE A 48 9.25 8.84 5.45
N VAL A 49 8.84 7.78 6.16
CA VAL A 49 8.31 6.54 5.54
C VAL A 49 7.18 6.85 4.57
N LYS A 50 6.22 7.71 4.94
CA LYS A 50 5.12 8.16 4.05
C LYS A 50 5.61 8.70 2.71
N GLN A 51 6.66 9.52 2.69
CA GLN A 51 7.22 10.07 1.44
C GLN A 51 7.88 8.99 0.59
N THR A 52 8.49 7.99 1.24
CA THR A 52 9.09 6.82 0.57
C THR A 52 8.01 5.97 -0.09
N LEU A 53 6.92 5.68 0.64
CA LEU A 53 5.75 4.96 0.12
C LEU A 53 5.13 5.70 -1.08
N ALA A 54 4.92 7.02 -0.94
CA ALA A 54 4.36 7.84 -2.00
C ALA A 54 5.24 7.84 -3.26
N LYS A 55 6.57 7.91 -3.10
CA LYS A 55 7.51 7.84 -4.23
C LYS A 55 7.41 6.49 -4.96
N TRP A 56 7.39 5.37 -4.23
CA TRP A 56 7.26 4.05 -4.84
C TRP A 56 5.94 3.91 -5.61
N LEU A 57 4.83 4.40 -5.06
CA LEU A 57 3.53 4.42 -5.74
C LEU A 57 3.52 5.29 -7.00
N GLN A 58 4.26 6.40 -7.03
CA GLN A 58 4.42 7.23 -8.23
C GLN A 58 5.21 6.50 -9.32
N GLN A 59 6.29 5.79 -8.94
CA GLN A 59 7.11 5.01 -9.86
C GLN A 59 6.35 3.82 -10.46
N ASN A 60 5.41 3.24 -9.71
CA ASN A 60 4.59 2.11 -10.13
C ASN A 60 3.18 2.53 -10.56
N ALA A 61 2.96 3.82 -10.88
CA ALA A 61 1.63 4.37 -11.08
C ALA A 61 0.85 3.70 -12.23
N ASP A 62 1.55 3.29 -13.28
CA ASP A 62 0.95 2.68 -14.47
C ASP A 62 0.35 1.31 -14.15
N GLN A 63 1.05 0.50 -13.35
CA GLN A 63 0.58 -0.82 -12.92
C GLN A 63 -0.72 -0.76 -12.12
N TYR A 64 -0.95 0.33 -11.39
CA TYR A 64 -2.06 0.46 -10.45
C TYR A 64 -3.13 1.47 -10.88
N ASN A 65 -3.11 1.93 -12.14
CA ASN A 65 -4.05 2.93 -12.67
C ASN A 65 -4.07 4.22 -11.79
N LEU A 66 -2.88 4.63 -11.32
CA LEU A 66 -2.67 5.84 -10.52
C LEU A 66 -2.34 7.06 -11.38
N ARG A 67 -2.42 6.92 -12.72
CA ARG A 67 -2.47 8.04 -13.66
C ARG A 67 -3.89 8.29 -14.12
N ASP A 68 -4.19 9.56 -14.36
CA ASP A 68 -5.40 9.97 -15.06
C ASP A 68 -5.28 9.57 -16.54
N LYS A 69 -6.30 8.89 -17.06
CA LYS A 69 -6.28 8.38 -18.44
C LYS A 69 -6.41 9.47 -19.50
N LYS A 70 -6.93 10.66 -19.14
CA LYS A 70 -7.16 11.77 -20.08
C LYS A 70 -5.92 12.63 -20.28
N ASN A 71 -5.17 12.88 -19.20
CA ASN A 71 -4.05 13.84 -19.23
C ASN A 71 -2.71 13.26 -18.75
N ASN A 72 -2.67 11.95 -18.46
CA ASN A 72 -1.49 11.22 -18.00
C ASN A 72 -0.87 11.74 -16.68
N LYS A 73 -1.56 12.63 -15.96
CA LYS A 73 -1.09 13.17 -14.68
C LYS A 73 -1.28 12.15 -13.57
N LEU A 74 -0.39 12.18 -12.58
CA LEU A 74 -0.52 11.36 -11.37
C LEU A 74 -1.77 11.78 -10.57
N LYS A 75 -2.54 10.80 -10.10
CA LYS A 75 -3.66 10.98 -9.17
C LYS A 75 -3.11 11.22 -7.76
N LYS A 76 -2.49 12.39 -7.54
CA LYS A 76 -1.74 12.72 -6.31
C LYS A 76 -2.52 12.45 -5.02
N GLY A 77 -3.80 12.83 -4.95
CA GLY A 77 -4.63 12.57 -3.78
C GLY A 77 -4.84 11.08 -3.48
N VAL A 78 -4.98 10.24 -4.52
CA VAL A 78 -5.10 8.78 -4.36
C VAL A 78 -3.78 8.19 -3.89
N ILE A 79 -2.65 8.65 -4.45
CA ILE A 79 -1.31 8.21 -4.03
C ILE A 79 -1.06 8.55 -2.57
N GLU A 80 -1.43 9.75 -2.12
CA GLU A 80 -1.28 10.15 -0.74
C GLU A 80 -2.16 9.32 0.21
N GLN A 81 -3.41 9.07 -0.15
CA GLN A 81 -4.31 8.19 0.61
C GLN A 81 -3.73 6.77 0.74
N LEU A 82 -3.22 6.20 -0.35
CA LEU A 82 -2.59 4.89 -0.35
C LEU A 82 -1.31 4.87 0.49
N ALA A 83 -0.48 5.91 0.41
CA ALA A 83 0.71 6.04 1.24
C ALA A 83 0.36 6.18 2.73
N ASN A 84 -0.73 6.88 3.07
CA ASN A 84 -1.24 6.95 4.45
C ASN A 84 -1.74 5.58 4.93
N PHE A 85 -2.54 4.88 4.12
CA PHE A 85 -3.10 3.58 4.47
C PHE A 85 -2.02 2.51 4.65
N ALA A 86 -1.00 2.52 3.77
CA ALA A 86 0.11 1.60 3.83
C ALA A 86 1.14 1.96 4.90
N HIS A 87 1.04 3.11 5.57
CA HIS A 87 2.02 3.53 6.57
C HIS A 87 1.80 2.78 7.89
N TRP A 88 2.63 1.76 8.15
CA TRP A 88 2.57 0.93 9.38
C TRP A 88 3.17 1.59 10.62
N LYS A 89 3.92 2.69 10.45
CA LYS A 89 4.52 3.38 11.60
C LYS A 89 3.40 4.13 12.32
N SER A 90 2.95 3.54 13.43
CA SER A 90 1.87 4.04 14.29
C SER A 90 2.25 5.29 15.10
N ILE A 91 2.97 6.25 14.51
CA ILE A 91 3.07 7.59 15.10
C ILE A 91 1.74 8.32 14.81
N GLY A 92 0.66 7.75 15.33
CA GLY A 92 -0.61 8.41 15.55
C GLY A 92 -0.59 8.92 16.98
N GLY A 93 -0.61 10.24 17.14
CA GLY A 93 -0.56 10.93 18.42
C GLY A 93 0.08 12.30 18.24
N ALA A 94 -0.43 13.30 18.96
CA ALA A 94 0.10 14.66 18.99
C ALA A 94 1.64 14.66 19.08
N PRO A 95 2.32 15.67 18.49
CA PRO A 95 3.77 15.79 18.61
C PRO A 95 4.19 15.60 20.07
N LYS A 96 5.24 14.81 20.33
CA LYS A 96 5.88 14.82 21.64
C LYS A 96 6.41 16.25 21.83
N ILE A 97 5.67 17.05 22.57
CA ILE A 97 6.16 18.34 23.07
C ILE A 97 7.26 17.96 24.05
N PHE A 98 8.51 18.09 23.63
CA PHE A 98 9.62 18.09 24.57
C PHE A 98 9.50 19.42 25.32
N VAL A 99 8.96 19.38 26.53
CA VAL A 99 9.01 20.51 27.45
C VAL A 99 10.46 20.62 27.89
N ASN A 100 11.09 21.73 27.54
CA ASN A 100 12.44 22.09 27.99
C ASN A 100 12.38 22.84 29.32
#